data_AF-A0A7L4Y4I8-F1
#
_entry.id   AF-A0A7L4Y4I8-F1
#
_cell.length_a   1.000
_cell.length_b   1.000
_cell.length_c   1.000
_cell.angle_alpha   90.00
_cell.angle_beta   90.00
_cell.angle_gamma   90.00
#
_symmetry.space_group_name_H-M   'P 1'
#
loop_
_entity.id
_entity.type
_entity.pdbx_description
1 polymer ?
#
loop_
_entity_poly.entity_id
_entity_poly.type
_entity_poly.pdbx_seq_one_letter_code
_entity_poly.pdbx_strand_id
1 'polypeptide(L)'
;MTVTRAARLAGAALSVALALVLVGWTLRDLAVTTGSPADLAWHWAGDHHPLLRGRAATSGTDPVLIVVYAVTAVTALRSPVAASALAATGAVTLAVRLPGLWATAASSAALVTTLLELALAGALLVTAAAGRRPADTAYEPLPTRPRPGPAATAGVLLLLAGLVAAAWEVHWALELPAEITVDRFTGGRSVLTPLLAPPPGWLTAVLVLLALTAAGSVFARPPYARPLGLVAGALLCGSGVMGLAPAVRYELLDRFSGLYGVERLALLSSLFDLLAGAAVLAVLAGRGEPRVAPAPPRTPVLPPAPPSPRPPGW
;
A
#
# COMPACT_ATOMS: atom_id res chain seq x y z
N MET A 1 15.17 14.64 6.42
CA MET A 1 14.51 15.46 5.39
C MET A 1 13.03 15.49 5.67
N THR A 2 12.44 16.68 5.70
CA THR A 2 11.00 16.90 5.83
C THR A 2 10.43 17.40 4.50
N VAL A 3 9.12 17.61 4.43
CA VAL A 3 8.44 18.06 3.20
C VAL A 3 7.97 19.50 3.38
N THR A 4 8.17 20.34 2.36
CA THR A 4 7.65 21.72 2.38
C THR A 4 6.12 21.75 2.54
N ARG A 5 5.57 22.81 3.13
CA ARG A 5 4.12 22.95 3.33
C ARG A 5 3.34 22.85 2.01
N ALA A 6 3.86 23.47 0.95
CA ALA A 6 3.27 23.42 -0.38
C ALA A 6 3.23 21.98 -0.93
N ALA A 7 4.33 21.24 -0.84
CA ALA A 7 4.38 19.85 -1.30
C ALA A 7 3.49 18.91 -0.46
N ARG A 8 3.28 19.20 0.83
CA ARG A 8 2.33 18.45 1.68
C ARG A 8 0.88 18.67 1.26
N LEU A 9 0.50 19.91 0.96
CA LEU A 9 -0.83 20.25 0.46
C LEU A 9 -1.08 19.66 -0.93
N ALA A 10 -0.11 19.80 -1.84
CA ALA A 10 -0.18 19.21 -3.17
C ALA A 10 -0.29 17.68 -3.10
N GLY A 11 0.57 17.02 -2.31
CA GLY A 11 0.52 15.56 -2.13
C GLY A 11 -0.81 15.08 -1.53
N ALA A 12 -1.39 15.84 -0.58
CA ALA A 12 -2.71 15.54 -0.04
C ALA A 12 -3.81 15.70 -1.08
N ALA A 13 -3.79 16.78 -1.86
CA ALA A 13 -4.76 17.02 -2.93
C ALA A 13 -4.69 15.93 -4.02
N LEU A 14 -3.48 15.52 -4.43
CA LEU A 14 -3.27 14.43 -5.38
C LEU A 14 -3.79 13.09 -4.85
N SER A 15 -3.56 12.80 -3.57
CA SER A 15 -4.07 11.58 -2.91
C SER A 15 -5.60 11.59 -2.85
N VAL A 16 -6.21 12.73 -2.53
CA VAL A 16 -7.68 12.89 -2.55
C VAL A 16 -8.23 12.73 -3.97
N ALA A 17 -7.57 13.30 -4.98
CA ALA A 17 -7.98 13.14 -6.37
C ALA A 17 -7.99 11.67 -6.81
N LEU A 18 -6.94 10.89 -6.48
CA LEU A 18 -6.91 9.45 -6.72
C LEU A 18 -8.08 8.72 -6.03
N ALA A 19 -8.36 9.05 -4.77
CA ALA A 19 -9.49 8.47 -4.04
C ALA A 19 -10.83 8.80 -4.73
N LEU A 20 -11.03 10.05 -5.15
CA LEU A 20 -12.25 10.49 -5.82
C LEU A 20 -12.47 9.80 -7.17
N VAL A 21 -11.41 9.56 -7.94
CA VAL A 21 -11.49 8.79 -9.20
C VAL A 21 -12.03 7.39 -8.92
N LEU A 22 -11.50 6.69 -7.92
CA LEU A 22 -11.98 5.35 -7.54
C LEU A 22 -13.38 5.34 -6.96
N VAL A 23 -13.72 6.34 -6.15
CA VAL A 23 -15.09 6.50 -5.63
C VAL A 23 -16.07 6.71 -6.77
N GLY A 24 -15.71 7.50 -7.79
CA GLY A 24 -16.56 7.68 -8.98
C GLY A 24 -16.88 6.38 -9.71
N TRP A 25 -15.87 5.53 -9.93
CA TRP A 25 -16.07 4.21 -10.53
C TRP A 25 -16.82 3.23 -9.62
N THR A 26 -16.59 3.31 -8.31
CA THR A 26 -17.34 2.53 -7.31
C THR A 26 -18.82 2.91 -7.30
N LEU A 27 -19.14 4.21 -7.35
CA LEU A 27 -20.51 4.71 -7.43
C LEU A 27 -21.19 4.30 -8.74
N ARG A 28 -20.45 4.29 -9.86
CA ARG A 28 -20.94 3.76 -11.14
C ARG A 28 -21.27 2.27 -11.01
N ASP A 29 -20.39 1.47 -10.42
CA ASP A 29 -20.63 0.04 -10.25
C ASP A 29 -21.81 -0.23 -9.31
N LEU A 30 -21.98 0.57 -8.23
CA LEU A 30 -23.17 0.54 -7.38
C LEU A 30 -24.46 0.86 -8.16
N ALA A 31 -24.42 1.85 -9.05
CA ALA A 31 -25.58 2.17 -9.89
C ALA A 31 -25.92 1.02 -10.85
N VAL A 32 -24.91 0.30 -11.36
CA VAL A 32 -25.09 -0.88 -12.21
C VAL A 32 -25.63 -2.08 -11.41
N THR A 33 -25.26 -2.24 -10.13
CA THR A 33 -25.78 -3.29 -9.23
C THR A 33 -27.15 -2.96 -8.62
N THR A 34 -27.96 -2.10 -9.27
CA THR A 34 -29.26 -1.62 -8.75
C THR A 34 -29.19 -0.96 -7.37
N GLY A 35 -28.00 -0.48 -6.98
CA GLY A 35 -27.76 0.20 -5.71
C GLY A 35 -27.46 -0.72 -4.53
N SER A 36 -27.33 -2.03 -4.72
CA SER A 36 -27.03 -2.98 -3.64
C SER A 36 -25.52 -2.98 -3.31
N PRO A 37 -25.11 -2.48 -2.12
CA PRO A 37 -23.71 -2.50 -1.72
C PRO A 37 -23.23 -3.92 -1.35
N ALA A 38 -24.15 -4.78 -0.91
CA ALA A 38 -23.84 -6.17 -0.62
C ALA A 38 -23.42 -6.91 -1.88
N ASP A 39 -24.16 -6.74 -2.98
CA ASP A 39 -23.84 -7.42 -4.24
C ASP A 39 -22.52 -6.95 -4.83
N LEU A 40 -22.18 -5.66 -4.68
CA LEU A 40 -20.87 -5.15 -5.07
C LEU A 40 -19.74 -5.71 -4.17
N ALA A 41 -19.96 -5.78 -2.87
CA ALA A 41 -18.99 -6.36 -1.94
C ALA A 41 -18.73 -7.84 -2.24
N TRP A 42 -19.77 -8.59 -2.56
CA TRP A 42 -19.65 -9.98 -2.97
C TRP A 42 -18.99 -10.14 -4.34
N HIS A 43 -19.26 -9.23 -5.27
CA HIS A 43 -18.57 -9.18 -6.55
C HIS A 43 -17.06 -8.97 -6.37
N TRP A 44 -16.66 -8.02 -5.52
CA TRP A 44 -15.26 -7.76 -5.18
C TRP A 44 -14.58 -8.95 -4.49
N ALA A 45 -15.33 -9.69 -3.68
CA ALA A 45 -14.88 -10.92 -3.05
C ALA A 45 -14.70 -12.10 -4.04
N GLY A 46 -15.07 -11.95 -5.32
CA GLY A 46 -14.94 -13.00 -6.32
C GLY A 46 -16.22 -13.79 -6.59
N ASP A 47 -17.36 -13.43 -5.97
CA ASP A 47 -18.66 -13.96 -6.41
C ASP A 47 -19.08 -13.26 -7.70
N HIS A 48 -18.65 -13.83 -8.82
CA HIS A 48 -18.93 -13.31 -10.14
C HIS A 48 -20.34 -13.70 -10.59
N HIS A 49 -21.37 -13.06 -10.00
CA HIS A 49 -22.73 -13.12 -10.52
C HIS A 49 -22.72 -12.85 -12.03
N PRO A 50 -23.37 -13.69 -12.86
CA PRO A 50 -23.27 -13.62 -14.32
C PRO A 50 -23.72 -12.26 -14.89
N LEU A 51 -24.59 -11.53 -14.18
CA LEU A 51 -25.07 -10.19 -14.59
C LEU A 51 -24.03 -9.07 -14.41
N LEU A 52 -23.07 -9.26 -13.51
CA LEU A 52 -22.01 -8.28 -13.19
C LEU A 52 -20.70 -8.58 -13.92
N ARG A 53 -20.56 -9.81 -14.40
CA ARG A 53 -19.42 -10.29 -15.19
C ARG A 53 -19.30 -9.46 -16.47
N GLY A 54 -18.23 -8.68 -16.59
CA GLY A 54 -17.96 -7.81 -17.74
C GLY A 54 -18.59 -6.41 -17.70
N ARG A 55 -19.35 -6.06 -16.66
CA ARG A 55 -19.91 -4.70 -16.47
C ARG A 55 -19.24 -3.89 -15.35
N ALA A 56 -18.78 -4.58 -14.31
CA ALA A 56 -18.06 -3.97 -13.21
C ALA A 56 -16.70 -3.42 -13.68
N ALA A 57 -16.41 -2.19 -13.28
CA ALA A 57 -15.12 -1.58 -13.55
C ALA A 57 -14.11 -1.82 -12.43
N THR A 58 -14.59 -1.94 -11.19
CA THR A 58 -13.78 -2.03 -9.99
C THR A 58 -13.60 -3.47 -9.51
N SER A 59 -12.59 -3.67 -8.67
CA SER A 59 -12.17 -4.93 -8.06
C SER A 59 -11.99 -4.75 -6.56
N GLY A 60 -11.82 -5.86 -5.82
CA GLY A 60 -11.57 -5.83 -4.38
C GLY A 60 -10.31 -5.07 -3.95
N THR A 61 -9.39 -4.77 -4.88
CA THR A 61 -8.21 -3.93 -4.60
C THR A 61 -8.55 -2.44 -4.48
N ASP A 62 -9.57 -1.98 -5.19
CA ASP A 62 -9.95 -0.56 -5.24
C ASP A 62 -10.42 0.02 -3.90
N PRO A 63 -11.29 -0.63 -3.10
CA PRO A 63 -11.62 -0.12 -1.76
C PRO A 63 -10.41 -0.03 -0.84
N VAL A 64 -9.45 -0.94 -0.98
CA VAL A 64 -8.20 -0.89 -0.20
C VAL A 64 -7.36 0.30 -0.62
N LEU A 65 -7.23 0.56 -1.93
CA LEU A 65 -6.52 1.73 -2.45
C LEU A 65 -7.19 3.05 -2.02
N ILE A 66 -8.52 3.13 -1.99
CA ILE A 66 -9.24 4.30 -1.45
C ILE A 66 -8.80 4.59 -0.01
N VAL A 67 -8.74 3.56 0.84
CA VAL A 67 -8.29 3.70 2.23
C VAL A 67 -6.83 4.15 2.29
N VAL A 68 -5.95 3.55 1.49
CA VAL A 68 -4.53 3.93 1.41
C VAL A 68 -4.38 5.40 0.99
N TYR A 69 -5.14 5.85 -0.01
CA TYR A 69 -5.12 7.23 -0.48
C TYR A 69 -5.62 8.22 0.57
N ALA A 70 -6.72 7.91 1.27
CA ALA A 70 -7.24 8.73 2.35
C ALA A 70 -6.24 8.87 3.50
N VAL A 71 -5.65 7.75 3.94
CA VAL A 71 -4.61 7.76 4.99
C VAL A 71 -3.37 8.51 4.52
N THR A 72 -2.99 8.38 3.26
CA THR A 72 -1.85 9.11 2.67
C THR A 72 -2.10 10.60 2.64
N ALA A 73 -3.32 11.04 2.31
CA ALA A 73 -3.69 12.46 2.39
C ALA A 73 -3.58 13.00 3.82
N VAL A 74 -4.10 12.26 4.81
CA VAL A 74 -4.02 12.67 6.23
C VAL A 74 -2.56 12.68 6.71
N THR A 75 -1.77 11.67 6.36
CA THR A 75 -0.35 11.60 6.76
C THR A 75 0.48 12.68 6.08
N ALA A 76 0.20 13.03 4.81
CA ALA A 76 0.82 14.16 4.14
C ALA A 76 0.60 15.45 4.92
N LEU A 77 -0.62 15.69 5.42
CA LEU A 77 -1.00 16.90 6.17
C LEU A 77 -0.54 16.91 7.63
N ARG A 78 -0.33 15.76 8.26
CA ARG A 78 -0.10 15.66 9.72
C ARG A 78 1.23 15.08 10.15
N SER A 79 1.99 14.44 9.26
CA SER A 79 3.13 13.60 9.65
C SER A 79 4.46 14.03 9.01
N PRO A 80 5.60 13.88 9.72
CA PRO A 80 6.94 14.10 9.16
C PRO A 80 7.36 13.02 8.14
N VAL A 81 6.67 11.87 8.08
CA VAL A 81 6.90 10.81 7.09
C VAL A 81 6.13 11.00 5.76
N ALA A 82 5.60 12.21 5.52
CA ALA A 82 4.81 12.56 4.34
C ALA A 82 5.47 12.13 3.01
N ALA A 83 6.75 12.48 2.79
CA ALA A 83 7.44 12.14 1.54
C ALA A 83 7.47 10.63 1.28
N SER A 84 7.80 9.84 2.30
CA SER A 84 7.84 8.39 2.16
C SER A 84 6.46 7.76 1.99
N ALA A 85 5.41 8.32 2.60
CA ALA A 85 4.04 7.87 2.39
C ALA A 85 3.53 8.17 0.98
N LEU A 86 3.78 9.40 0.48
CA LEU A 86 3.46 9.80 -0.89
C LEU A 86 4.24 8.95 -1.91
N ALA A 87 5.53 8.71 -1.66
CA ALA A 87 6.37 7.89 -2.53
C ALA A 87 5.91 6.42 -2.58
N ALA A 88 5.65 5.80 -1.42
CA ALA A 88 5.18 4.42 -1.36
C ALA A 88 3.83 4.27 -2.06
N THR A 89 2.89 5.18 -1.78
CA THR A 89 1.57 5.18 -2.39
C THR A 89 1.62 5.38 -3.90
N GLY A 90 2.36 6.39 -4.36
CA GLY A 90 2.54 6.64 -5.80
C GLY A 90 3.20 5.46 -6.53
N ALA A 91 4.22 4.84 -5.93
CA ALA A 91 4.88 3.67 -6.52
C ALA A 91 3.94 2.47 -6.62
N VAL A 92 3.15 2.21 -5.57
CA VAL A 92 2.16 1.12 -5.55
C VAL A 92 1.05 1.38 -6.56
N THR A 93 0.52 2.60 -6.64
CA THR A 93 -0.50 2.96 -7.63
C THR A 93 0.02 2.78 -9.05
N LEU A 94 1.24 3.25 -9.34
CA LEU A 94 1.86 3.03 -10.65
C LEU A 94 1.98 1.53 -10.96
N ALA A 95 2.52 0.74 -10.04
CA ALA A 95 2.70 -0.69 -10.24
C ALA A 95 1.37 -1.42 -10.48
N VAL A 96 0.33 -1.09 -9.71
CA VAL A 96 -1.00 -1.70 -9.84
C VAL A 96 -1.72 -1.25 -11.11
N ARG A 97 -1.58 0.01 -11.53
CA ARG A 97 -2.31 0.57 -12.69
C ARG A 97 -1.57 0.48 -14.00
N LEU A 98 -0.28 0.15 -14.00
CA LEU A 98 0.53 0.02 -15.22
C LEU A 98 -0.13 -0.91 -16.25
N PRO A 99 -0.71 -2.07 -15.87
CA PRO A 99 -1.38 -2.92 -16.83
C PRO A 99 -2.56 -2.31 -17.55
N GLY A 100 -3.20 -1.30 -16.96
CA GLY A 100 -4.31 -0.63 -17.60
C GLY A 100 -3.94 -0.02 -18.96
N LEU A 101 -2.66 0.29 -19.21
CA LEU A 101 -2.20 0.83 -20.50
C LEU A 101 -2.42 -0.14 -21.67
N TRP A 102 -2.36 -1.45 -21.41
CA TRP A 102 -2.56 -2.47 -22.44
C TRP A 102 -3.86 -3.26 -22.22
N ALA A 103 -4.29 -3.45 -20.97
CA ALA A 103 -5.50 -4.20 -20.62
C ALA A 103 -6.80 -3.42 -20.89
N THR A 104 -6.78 -2.08 -20.85
CA THR A 104 -7.98 -1.25 -21.05
C THR A 104 -8.14 -0.70 -22.46
N ALA A 105 -7.32 -1.15 -23.41
CA ALA A 105 -7.27 -0.59 -24.77
C ALA A 105 -8.62 -0.61 -25.51
N ALA A 106 -9.55 -1.50 -25.12
CA ALA A 106 -10.89 -1.60 -25.69
C ALA A 106 -11.87 -0.50 -25.21
N SER A 107 -11.54 0.27 -24.16
CA SER A 107 -12.42 1.29 -23.58
C SER A 107 -11.70 2.62 -23.41
N SER A 108 -12.07 3.62 -24.22
CA SER A 108 -11.49 4.96 -24.15
C SER A 108 -11.62 5.60 -22.76
N ALA A 109 -12.74 5.38 -22.07
CA ALA A 109 -12.96 5.93 -20.73
C ALA A 109 -12.05 5.28 -19.67
N ALA A 110 -11.85 3.95 -19.76
CA ALA A 110 -10.96 3.22 -18.86
C ALA A 110 -9.48 3.58 -19.13
N LEU A 111 -9.11 3.76 -20.41
CA LEU A 111 -7.77 4.21 -20.78
C LEU A 111 -7.48 5.62 -20.26
N VAL A 112 -8.41 6.57 -20.45
CA VAL A 112 -8.26 7.94 -19.91
C VAL A 112 -8.14 7.93 -18.39
N THR A 113 -8.94 7.11 -17.71
CA THR A 113 -8.84 6.94 -16.25
C THR A 113 -7.47 6.39 -15.86
N THR A 114 -7.00 5.34 -16.53
CA THR A 114 -5.68 4.76 -16.26
C THR A 114 -4.57 5.80 -16.45
N LEU A 115 -4.59 6.56 -17.55
CA LEU A 115 -3.61 7.62 -17.80
C LEU A 115 -3.66 8.70 -16.73
N LEU A 116 -4.86 9.09 -16.29
CA LEU A 116 -5.04 10.05 -15.20
C LEU A 116 -4.48 9.51 -13.89
N GLU A 117 -4.77 8.27 -13.51
CA GLU A 117 -4.25 7.64 -12.30
C GLU A 117 -2.72 7.54 -12.34
N LEU A 118 -2.14 7.14 -13.47
CA LEU A 118 -0.69 7.08 -13.66
C LEU A 118 -0.05 8.47 -13.57
N ALA A 119 -0.68 9.50 -14.16
CA ALA A 119 -0.20 10.88 -14.05
C ALA A 119 -0.26 11.40 -12.61
N LEU A 120 -1.36 11.15 -11.89
CA LEU A 120 -1.52 11.51 -10.48
C LEU A 120 -0.50 10.79 -9.60
N ALA A 121 -0.27 9.49 -9.83
CA ALA A 121 0.70 8.69 -9.11
C ALA A 121 2.16 9.13 -9.40
N GLY A 122 2.46 9.46 -10.65
CA GLY A 122 3.74 10.09 -11.03
C GLY A 122 3.93 11.44 -10.33
N ALA A 123 2.89 12.27 -10.26
CA ALA A 123 2.92 13.53 -9.54
C ALA A 123 3.13 13.34 -8.02
N LEU A 124 2.61 12.26 -7.41
CA LEU A 124 2.92 11.92 -6.02
C LEU A 124 4.42 11.61 -5.82
N LEU A 125 5.05 10.89 -6.75
CA LEU A 125 6.49 10.63 -6.69
C LEU A 125 7.31 11.92 -6.84
N VAL A 126 6.94 12.77 -7.82
CA VAL A 126 7.61 14.05 -8.05
C VAL A 126 7.47 14.97 -6.84
N THR A 127 6.26 15.10 -6.26
CA THR A 127 6.05 15.92 -5.06
C THR A 127 6.81 15.38 -3.86
N ALA A 128 6.91 14.04 -3.71
CA ALA A 128 7.72 13.40 -2.67
C ALA A 128 9.23 13.59 -2.84
N ALA A 129 9.72 13.73 -4.08
CA ALA A 129 11.13 13.94 -4.39
C ALA A 129 11.52 15.42 -4.33
N ALA A 130 10.81 16.27 -5.06
CA ALA A 130 11.05 17.72 -5.14
C ALA A 130 10.69 18.46 -3.84
N GLY A 131 9.74 17.94 -3.07
CA GLY A 131 9.33 18.53 -1.80
C GLY A 131 10.31 18.31 -0.64
N ARG A 132 11.36 17.50 -0.81
CA ARG A 132 12.32 17.19 0.25
C ARG A 132 13.15 18.41 0.59
N ARG A 133 13.15 18.76 1.88
CA ARG A 133 14.06 19.77 2.44
C ARG A 133 14.88 19.20 3.60
N PRO A 134 16.09 19.72 3.85
CA PRO A 134 16.80 19.51 5.11
C PRO A 134 15.91 19.93 6.29
N ALA A 135 16.11 19.32 7.46
CA ALA A 135 15.50 19.85 8.68
C ALA A 135 16.38 21.02 9.13
N ASP A 136 15.83 22.23 9.13
CA ASP A 136 16.62 23.46 9.33
C ASP A 136 16.83 23.79 10.82
N THR A 137 16.06 23.16 11.72
CA THR A 137 16.10 23.48 13.15
C THR A 137 16.21 22.21 14.01
N ALA A 138 16.93 22.32 15.14
CA ALA A 138 17.10 21.23 16.10
C ALA A 138 15.77 20.77 16.75
N TYR A 139 14.72 21.59 16.68
CA TYR A 139 13.39 21.29 17.22
C TYR A 139 12.41 20.72 16.17
N GLU A 140 12.80 20.63 14.90
CA GLU A 140 11.92 20.07 13.87
C GLU A 140 11.82 18.54 14.02
N PRO A 141 10.62 17.96 14.14
CA PRO A 141 10.46 16.53 14.36
C PRO A 141 10.97 15.72 13.16
N LEU A 142 12.00 14.90 13.38
CA LEU A 142 12.54 14.01 12.36
C LEU A 142 11.65 12.77 12.15
N PRO A 143 11.65 12.19 10.94
CA PRO A 143 11.06 10.88 10.68
C PRO A 143 11.57 9.81 11.66
N THR A 144 10.64 9.16 12.36
CA THR A 144 10.94 8.10 13.32
C THR A 144 11.27 6.79 12.62
N ARG A 145 12.09 5.96 13.28
CA ARG A 145 12.42 4.61 12.78
C ARG A 145 11.55 3.56 13.47
N PRO A 146 11.24 2.43 12.82
CA PRO A 146 10.62 1.29 13.48
C PRO A 146 11.50 0.78 14.65
N ARG A 147 10.88 0.48 15.79
CA ARG A 147 11.54 -0.18 16.94
C ARG A 147 11.99 -1.59 16.55
N PRO A 148 13.09 -2.13 17.11
CA PRO A 148 13.66 -3.42 16.69
C PRO A 148 12.67 -4.59 16.78
N GLY A 149 11.95 -4.75 17.89
CA GLY A 149 10.97 -5.83 18.06
C GLY A 149 9.84 -5.74 17.03
N PRO A 150 9.08 -4.63 16.99
CA PRO A 150 8.09 -4.35 15.97
C PRO A 150 8.56 -4.52 14.53
N ALA A 151 9.80 -4.11 14.25
CA ALA A 151 10.41 -4.27 12.93
C ALA A 151 10.63 -5.75 12.60
N ALA A 152 11.23 -6.52 13.51
CA ALA A 152 11.49 -7.94 13.27
C ALA A 152 10.18 -8.70 13.01
N THR A 153 9.14 -8.48 13.82
CA THR A 153 7.85 -9.15 13.64
C THR A 153 7.19 -8.78 12.32
N ALA A 154 7.15 -7.49 11.97
CA ALA A 154 6.56 -7.05 10.70
C ALA A 154 7.37 -7.55 9.49
N GLY A 155 8.71 -7.54 9.60
CA GLY A 155 9.60 -8.05 8.56
C GLY A 155 9.41 -9.53 8.29
N VAL A 156 9.31 -10.35 9.34
CA VAL A 156 9.05 -11.80 9.21
C VAL A 156 7.68 -12.08 8.61
N LEU A 157 6.63 -11.41 9.08
CA LEU A 157 5.27 -11.60 8.55
C LEU A 157 5.18 -11.22 7.07
N LEU A 158 5.75 -10.07 6.67
CA LEU A 158 5.79 -9.63 5.28
C LEU A 158 6.63 -10.56 4.40
N LEU A 159 7.77 -11.06 4.90
CA LEU A 159 8.60 -12.01 4.19
C LEU A 159 7.84 -13.31 3.93
N LEU A 160 7.21 -13.89 4.96
CA LEU A 160 6.44 -15.12 4.83
C LEU A 160 5.25 -14.95 3.88
N ALA A 161 4.51 -13.85 3.98
CA ALA A 161 3.41 -13.54 3.06
C ALA A 161 3.88 -13.43 1.60
N GLY A 162 4.99 -12.72 1.36
CA GLY A 162 5.59 -12.64 0.03
C GLY A 162 6.02 -14.01 -0.51
N LEU A 163 6.57 -14.89 0.34
CA LEU A 163 6.96 -16.24 -0.06
C LEU A 163 5.76 -17.15 -0.33
N VAL A 164 4.70 -17.07 0.48
CA VAL A 164 3.46 -17.83 0.27
C VAL A 164 2.80 -17.41 -1.04
N ALA A 165 2.66 -16.11 -1.29
CA ALA A 165 2.13 -15.59 -2.55
C ALA A 165 2.98 -16.01 -3.76
N ALA A 166 4.31 -15.97 -3.64
CA ALA A 166 5.21 -16.44 -4.70
C ALA A 166 5.06 -17.96 -4.95
N ALA A 167 4.91 -18.77 -3.89
CA ALA A 167 4.69 -20.20 -4.02
C ALA A 167 3.36 -20.52 -4.72
N TRP A 168 2.30 -19.75 -4.46
CA TRP A 168 1.04 -19.86 -5.19
C TRP A 168 1.20 -19.55 -6.67
N GLU A 169 1.94 -18.50 -7.05
CA GLU A 169 2.19 -18.20 -8.46
C GLU A 169 3.02 -19.29 -9.15
N VAL A 170 4.01 -19.87 -8.45
CA VAL A 170 4.76 -21.03 -8.96
C VAL A 170 3.84 -22.23 -9.15
N HIS A 171 2.97 -22.52 -8.18
CA HIS A 171 2.00 -23.60 -8.29
C HIS A 171 1.08 -23.41 -9.52
N TRP A 172 0.52 -22.22 -9.69
CA TRP A 172 -0.33 -21.92 -10.84
C TRP A 172 0.42 -21.98 -12.18
N ALA A 173 1.68 -21.55 -12.23
CA ALA A 173 2.49 -21.65 -13.43
C ALA A 173 2.80 -23.11 -13.83
N LEU A 174 2.77 -24.04 -12.87
CA LEU A 174 2.97 -25.47 -13.11
C LEU A 174 1.66 -26.20 -13.48
N GLU A 175 0.52 -25.77 -12.94
CA GLU A 175 -0.78 -26.41 -13.22
C GLU A 175 -1.47 -25.88 -14.47
N LEU A 176 -1.28 -24.60 -14.80
CA LEU A 176 -1.99 -23.96 -15.92
C LEU A 176 -1.20 -24.07 -17.23
N PRO A 177 -1.88 -24.23 -18.38
CA PRO A 177 -1.28 -24.08 -19.69
C PRO A 177 -0.51 -22.76 -19.83
N ALA A 178 0.58 -22.78 -20.59
CA ALA A 178 1.48 -21.62 -20.73
C ALA A 178 0.76 -20.36 -21.20
N GLU A 179 -0.23 -20.50 -22.08
CA GLU A 179 -1.03 -19.39 -22.60
C GLU A 179 -1.85 -18.71 -21.49
N ILE A 180 -2.49 -19.51 -20.62
CA ILE A 180 -3.27 -19.00 -19.48
C ILE A 180 -2.34 -18.35 -18.46
N THR A 181 -1.18 -18.95 -18.21
CA THR A 181 -0.16 -18.40 -17.31
C THR A 181 0.31 -17.02 -17.79
N VAL A 182 0.61 -16.86 -19.08
CA VAL A 182 0.99 -15.55 -19.65
C VAL A 182 -0.17 -14.55 -19.57
N ASP A 183 -1.38 -14.97 -19.94
CA ASP A 183 -2.57 -14.11 -19.92
C ASP A 183 -2.89 -13.57 -18.51
N ARG A 184 -2.54 -14.30 -17.44
CA ARG A 184 -2.66 -13.81 -16.05
C ARG A 184 -1.78 -12.61 -15.74
N PHE A 185 -0.67 -12.40 -16.45
CA PHE A 185 0.21 -11.23 -16.27
C PHE A 185 -0.08 -10.12 -17.28
N THR A 186 -0.51 -10.48 -18.48
CA THR A 186 -0.70 -9.52 -19.58
C THR A 186 -2.17 -9.08 -19.74
N GLY A 187 -3.13 -9.75 -19.11
CA GLY A 187 -4.55 -9.42 -19.28
C GLY A 187 -5.12 -9.89 -20.61
N GLY A 188 -4.72 -11.09 -21.06
CA GLY A 188 -5.20 -11.68 -22.31
C GLY A 188 -6.63 -12.20 -22.23
N ARG A 189 -7.13 -12.72 -23.37
CA ARG A 189 -8.55 -13.12 -23.55
C ARG A 189 -9.00 -14.24 -22.61
N SER A 190 -8.07 -15.00 -22.05
CA SER A 190 -8.37 -16.13 -21.16
C SER A 190 -8.71 -15.68 -19.73
N VAL A 191 -8.51 -14.40 -19.41
CA VAL A 191 -8.74 -13.85 -18.06
C VAL A 191 -9.83 -12.79 -18.15
N LEU A 192 -10.96 -13.04 -17.50
CA LEU A 192 -12.03 -12.06 -17.37
C LEU A 192 -11.75 -11.17 -16.16
N THR A 193 -11.22 -9.96 -16.40
CA THR A 193 -10.99 -8.97 -15.36
C THR A 193 -12.00 -7.81 -15.44
N PRO A 194 -12.36 -7.19 -14.30
CA PRO A 194 -13.03 -5.89 -14.30
C PRO A 194 -12.22 -4.84 -15.08
N LEU A 195 -12.90 -3.80 -15.60
CA LEU A 195 -12.28 -2.85 -16.54
C LEU A 195 -11.01 -2.15 -16.01
N LEU A 196 -10.93 -1.83 -14.71
CA LEU A 196 -9.77 -1.16 -14.10
C LEU A 196 -8.90 -2.10 -13.28
N ALA A 197 -9.28 -3.38 -13.18
CA ALA A 197 -8.55 -4.33 -12.40
C ALA A 197 -7.24 -4.72 -13.11
N PRO A 198 -6.11 -4.78 -12.38
CA PRO A 198 -4.91 -5.41 -12.92
C PRO A 198 -5.16 -6.89 -13.22
N PRO A 199 -4.44 -7.46 -14.20
CA PRO A 199 -4.35 -8.91 -14.35
C PRO A 199 -3.94 -9.57 -13.03
N PRO A 200 -4.54 -10.72 -12.66
CA PRO A 200 -4.38 -11.30 -11.33
C PRO A 200 -2.94 -11.71 -11.03
N GLY A 201 -2.24 -12.33 -11.99
CA GLY A 201 -0.82 -12.69 -11.81
C GLY A 201 0.07 -11.45 -11.67
N TRP A 202 -0.22 -10.38 -12.41
CA TRP A 202 0.48 -9.10 -12.24
C TRP A 202 0.28 -8.52 -10.85
N LEU A 203 -0.97 -8.50 -10.36
CA LEU A 203 -1.28 -8.03 -9.01
C LEU A 203 -0.52 -8.85 -7.96
N THR A 204 -0.53 -10.19 -8.05
CA THR A 204 0.23 -11.03 -7.12
C THR A 204 1.72 -10.72 -7.18
N ALA A 205 2.30 -10.55 -8.37
CA ALA A 205 3.71 -10.18 -8.52
C ALA A 205 4.03 -8.84 -7.85
N VAL A 206 3.17 -7.83 -8.01
CA VAL A 206 3.30 -6.54 -7.32
C VAL A 206 3.23 -6.72 -5.81
N LEU A 207 2.31 -7.52 -5.29
CA LEU A 207 2.18 -7.81 -3.87
C LEU A 207 3.40 -8.54 -3.31
N VAL A 208 3.94 -9.53 -4.03
CA VAL A 208 5.17 -10.24 -3.67
C VAL A 208 6.34 -9.27 -3.59
N LEU A 209 6.57 -8.47 -4.64
CA LEU A 209 7.66 -7.50 -4.68
C LEU A 209 7.51 -6.45 -3.57
N LEU A 210 6.30 -5.95 -3.34
CA LEU A 210 6.01 -5.00 -2.27
C LEU A 210 6.27 -5.61 -0.89
N ALA A 211 5.81 -6.84 -0.64
CA ALA A 211 5.99 -7.51 0.64
C ALA A 211 7.47 -7.80 0.93
N LEU A 212 8.23 -8.30 -0.06
CA LEU A 212 9.65 -8.59 0.09
C LEU A 212 10.50 -7.31 0.25
N THR A 213 10.22 -6.26 -0.53
CA THR A 213 10.91 -4.98 -0.40
C THR A 213 10.57 -4.29 0.93
N ALA A 214 9.31 -4.38 1.38
CA ALA A 214 8.90 -3.91 2.68
C ALA A 214 9.57 -4.69 3.81
N ALA A 215 9.66 -6.03 3.71
CA ALA A 215 10.35 -6.87 4.69
C ALA A 215 11.83 -6.48 4.81
N GLY A 216 12.55 -6.41 3.70
CA GLY A 216 13.96 -5.99 3.67
C GLY A 216 14.15 -4.59 4.22
N SER A 217 13.27 -3.66 3.86
CA SER A 217 13.29 -2.29 4.40
C SER A 217 13.06 -2.29 5.91
N VAL A 218 12.07 -3.02 6.42
CA VAL A 218 11.76 -3.05 7.84
C VAL A 218 12.92 -3.65 8.64
N PHE A 219 13.62 -4.68 8.15
CA PHE A 219 14.85 -5.19 8.78
C PHE A 219 15.98 -4.15 8.80
N ALA A 220 16.16 -3.40 7.71
CA ALA A 220 17.16 -2.33 7.63
C ALA A 220 16.80 -1.08 8.47
N ARG A 221 15.51 -0.92 8.85
CA ARG A 221 14.96 0.18 9.65
C ARG A 221 15.28 1.62 9.15
N PRO A 222 15.31 1.92 7.84
CA PRO A 222 15.31 3.29 7.37
C PRO A 222 13.96 3.97 7.69
N PRO A 223 13.90 5.31 7.74
CA PRO A 223 12.65 6.01 8.08
C PRO A 223 11.48 5.77 7.12
N TYR A 224 11.75 5.38 5.88
CA TYR A 224 10.71 5.07 4.89
C TYR A 224 10.11 3.66 5.03
N ALA A 225 10.70 2.79 5.85
CA ALA A 225 10.20 1.41 6.00
C ALA A 225 8.81 1.35 6.62
N ARG A 226 8.48 2.30 7.51
CA ARG A 226 7.18 2.35 8.17
C ARG A 226 6.01 2.57 7.19
N PRO A 227 5.97 3.65 6.38
CA PRO A 227 4.88 3.83 5.43
C PRO A 227 4.83 2.72 4.36
N LEU A 228 5.99 2.25 3.88
CA LEU A 228 6.03 1.14 2.93
C LEU A 228 5.40 -0.14 3.52
N GLY A 229 5.77 -0.50 4.76
CA GLY A 229 5.20 -1.65 5.46
C GLY A 229 3.72 -1.49 5.80
N LEU A 230 3.24 -0.26 6.09
CA LEU A 230 1.81 0.00 6.31
C LEU A 230 0.99 -0.17 5.02
N VAL A 231 1.50 0.29 3.88
CA VAL A 231 0.83 0.08 2.58
C VAL A 231 0.81 -1.41 2.23
N ALA A 232 1.94 -2.11 2.40
CA ALA A 232 2.02 -3.56 2.20
C ALA A 232 1.05 -4.32 3.11
N GLY A 233 1.01 -3.98 4.41
CA GLY A 233 0.11 -4.60 5.38
C GLY A 233 -1.37 -4.33 5.08
N ALA A 234 -1.72 -3.13 4.59
CA ALA A 234 -3.09 -2.80 4.18
C ALA A 234 -3.54 -3.64 2.97
N LEU A 235 -2.69 -3.76 1.95
CA LEU A 235 -2.97 -4.59 0.78
C LEU A 235 -3.05 -6.08 1.13
N LEU A 236 -2.17 -6.56 2.00
CA LEU A 236 -2.18 -7.94 2.47
C LEU A 236 -3.46 -8.25 3.27
N CYS A 237 -3.84 -7.36 4.18
CA CYS A 237 -5.10 -7.46 4.95
C CYS A 237 -6.31 -7.48 3.99
N GLY A 238 -6.35 -6.56 3.03
CA GLY A 238 -7.39 -6.51 2.02
C GLY A 238 -7.47 -7.79 1.17
N SER A 239 -6.32 -8.33 0.74
CA SER A 239 -6.27 -9.60 0.01
C SER A 239 -6.81 -10.76 0.83
N GLY A 240 -6.44 -10.83 2.12
CA GLY A 240 -6.94 -11.85 3.04
C GLY A 240 -8.45 -11.75 3.25
N VAL A 241 -9.00 -10.53 3.40
CA VAL A 241 -10.46 -10.30 3.46
C VAL A 241 -11.14 -10.81 2.20
N MET A 242 -10.63 -10.46 1.02
CA MET A 242 -11.23 -10.87 -0.26
C MET A 242 -11.16 -12.38 -0.46
N GLY A 243 -10.07 -13.05 -0.05
CA GLY A 243 -9.95 -14.50 -0.12
C GLY A 243 -10.85 -15.25 0.88
N LEU A 244 -11.11 -14.66 2.06
CA LEU A 244 -11.99 -15.26 3.08
C LEU A 244 -13.48 -15.03 2.82
N ALA A 245 -13.85 -13.96 2.11
CA ALA A 245 -15.25 -13.61 1.90
C ALA A 245 -16.06 -14.73 1.19
N PRO A 246 -15.57 -15.38 0.11
CA PRO A 246 -16.25 -16.55 -0.46
C PRO A 246 -16.37 -17.71 0.53
N ALA A 247 -15.35 -17.91 1.38
CA ALA A 247 -15.36 -18.98 2.36
C ALA A 247 -16.43 -18.80 3.43
N VAL A 248 -16.70 -17.56 3.83
CA VAL A 248 -17.83 -17.22 4.71
C VAL A 248 -19.16 -17.37 3.97
N ARG A 249 -19.27 -16.85 2.73
CA ARG A 249 -20.51 -16.89 1.95
C ARG A 249 -20.99 -18.30 1.64
N TYR A 250 -20.07 -19.21 1.34
CA TYR A 250 -20.37 -20.58 0.97
C TYR A 250 -20.14 -21.59 2.10
N GLU A 251 -20.05 -21.11 3.36
CA GLU A 251 -19.92 -21.97 4.55
C GLU A 251 -18.76 -22.98 4.42
N LEU A 252 -17.64 -22.55 3.81
CA LEU A 252 -16.46 -23.41 3.63
C LEU A 252 -15.73 -23.64 4.95
N LEU A 253 -15.89 -22.74 5.92
CA LEU A 253 -15.34 -22.90 7.27
C LEU A 253 -15.97 -24.07 8.02
N ASP A 254 -17.29 -24.26 7.88
CA ASP A 254 -18.00 -25.37 8.52
C ASP A 254 -17.65 -26.72 7.89
N ARG A 255 -17.24 -26.70 6.61
CA ARG A 255 -16.84 -27.87 5.83
C ARG A 255 -15.33 -28.02 5.69
N PHE A 256 -14.54 -27.32 6.52
CA PHE A 256 -13.08 -27.24 6.39
C PHE A 256 -12.39 -28.61 6.31
N SER A 257 -12.85 -29.58 7.12
CA SER A 257 -12.30 -30.94 7.15
C SER A 257 -12.53 -31.71 5.84
N GLY A 258 -13.59 -31.36 5.09
CA GLY A 258 -13.96 -31.96 3.82
C GLY A 258 -13.36 -31.30 2.58
N LEU A 259 -12.70 -30.14 2.71
CA LEU A 259 -12.08 -29.44 1.58
C LEU A 259 -10.88 -30.23 1.03
N TYR A 260 -10.67 -30.19 -0.28
CA TYR A 260 -9.48 -30.75 -0.91
C TYR A 260 -8.22 -29.98 -0.49
N GLY A 261 -7.04 -30.61 -0.61
CA GLY A 261 -5.79 -30.06 -0.08
C GLY A 261 -5.47 -28.65 -0.55
N VAL A 262 -5.67 -28.37 -1.85
CA VAL A 262 -5.40 -27.05 -2.46
C VAL A 262 -6.36 -25.99 -1.94
N GLU A 263 -7.67 -26.26 -1.89
CA GLU A 263 -8.69 -25.34 -1.38
C GLU A 263 -8.46 -25.00 0.10
N ARG A 264 -8.11 -26.02 0.89
CA ARG A 264 -7.77 -25.87 2.31
C ARG A 264 -6.54 -24.98 2.49
N LEU A 265 -5.51 -25.19 1.68
CA LEU A 265 -4.29 -24.38 1.73
C LEU A 265 -4.56 -22.94 1.28
N ALA A 266 -5.40 -22.74 0.27
CA ALA A 266 -5.78 -21.40 -0.22
C ALA A 266 -6.51 -20.63 0.88
N LEU A 267 -7.46 -21.28 1.56
CA LEU A 267 -8.19 -20.71 2.68
C LEU A 267 -7.26 -20.35 3.86
N LEU A 268 -6.34 -21.25 4.23
CA LEU A 268 -5.34 -20.98 5.26
C LEU A 268 -4.40 -19.84 4.88
N SER A 269 -4.04 -19.73 3.60
CA SER A 269 -3.21 -18.63 3.09
C SER A 269 -3.95 -17.29 3.18
N SER A 270 -5.24 -17.24 2.80
CA SER A 270 -6.05 -16.02 2.96
C SER A 270 -6.22 -15.61 4.43
N LEU A 271 -6.41 -16.59 5.34
CA LEU A 271 -6.44 -16.32 6.77
C LEU A 271 -5.09 -15.80 7.27
N PHE A 272 -3.99 -16.40 6.83
CA PHE A 272 -2.64 -15.95 7.17
C PHE A 272 -2.41 -14.51 6.69
N ASP A 273 -2.77 -14.18 5.45
CA ASP A 273 -2.61 -12.83 4.90
C ASP A 273 -3.44 -11.80 5.68
N LEU A 274 -4.67 -12.14 6.06
CA LEU A 274 -5.51 -11.28 6.89
C LEU A 274 -4.84 -10.98 8.23
N LEU A 275 -4.42 -12.03 8.95
CA LEU A 275 -3.84 -11.90 10.28
C LEU A 275 -2.46 -11.24 10.23
N ALA A 276 -1.63 -11.60 9.26
CA ALA A 276 -0.31 -11.01 9.04
C ALA A 276 -0.44 -9.53 8.68
N GLY A 277 -1.34 -9.17 7.76
CA GLY A 277 -1.63 -7.79 7.39
C GLY A 277 -2.09 -6.95 8.58
N ALA A 278 -3.06 -7.46 9.35
CA ALA A 278 -3.55 -6.80 10.56
C ALA A 278 -2.46 -6.63 11.63
N ALA A 279 -1.63 -7.65 11.86
CA ALA A 279 -0.52 -7.59 12.80
C ALA A 279 0.56 -6.60 12.36
N VAL A 280 0.92 -6.58 11.06
CA VAL A 280 1.85 -5.59 10.49
C VAL A 280 1.32 -4.17 10.70
N LEU A 281 0.03 -3.94 10.42
CA LEU A 281 -0.62 -2.65 10.64
C LEU A 281 -0.57 -2.26 12.12
N ALA A 282 -0.95 -3.15 13.04
CA ALA A 282 -0.96 -2.87 14.47
C ALA A 282 0.43 -2.53 15.02
N VAL A 283 1.42 -3.33 14.63
CA VAL A 283 2.80 -3.22 15.12
C VAL A 283 3.50 -1.98 14.54
N LEU A 284 3.25 -1.63 13.28
CA LEU A 284 3.82 -0.44 12.63
C LEU A 284 3.00 0.84 12.87
N ALA A 285 1.75 0.75 13.36
CA ALA A 285 0.96 1.93 13.75
C ALA A 285 1.52 2.62 15.01
N GLY A 286 2.29 1.91 15.84
CA GLY A 286 2.92 2.46 17.05
C GLY A 286 3.90 3.62 16.81
N ARG A 287 4.17 4.43 17.84
CA ARG A 287 5.19 5.48 17.78
C ARG A 287 6.57 4.86 17.59
N GLY A 288 7.25 5.23 16.51
CA GLY A 288 8.63 4.82 16.24
C GLY A 288 9.62 5.42 17.23
N GLU A 289 10.86 4.96 17.16
CA GLU A 289 11.97 5.53 17.92
C GLU A 289 12.23 6.98 17.50
N PRO A 290 12.21 7.94 18.45
CA PRO A 290 12.62 9.31 18.19
C PRO A 290 14.05 9.34 17.69
N ARG A 291 14.30 10.08 16.61
CA ARG A 291 15.65 10.35 16.16
C ARG A 291 16.12 11.61 16.87
N VAL A 292 17.08 11.48 17.77
CA VAL A 292 17.78 12.63 18.37
C VAL A 292 18.59 13.28 17.26
N ALA A 293 18.39 14.59 17.03
CA ALA A 293 19.23 15.34 16.09
C ALA A 293 20.68 15.28 16.59
N PRO A 294 21.70 15.18 15.69
CA PRO A 294 23.08 15.32 16.10
C PRO A 294 23.23 16.61 16.90
N ALA A 295 23.90 16.55 18.06
CA ALA A 295 24.18 17.75 18.83
C ALA A 295 24.87 18.76 17.89
N PRO A 296 24.49 20.06 17.92
CA PRO A 296 25.22 21.05 17.17
C PRO A 296 26.70 20.95 17.53
N PRO A 297 27.64 21.21 16.58
CA PRO A 297 29.05 21.29 16.93
C PRO A 297 29.17 22.20 18.13
N ARG A 298 29.79 21.70 19.22
CA ARG A 298 29.98 22.47 20.45
C ARG A 298 30.50 23.84 20.03
N THR A 299 29.76 24.89 20.36
CA THR A 299 30.34 26.22 20.39
C THR A 299 31.65 26.09 21.16
N PRO A 300 32.79 26.60 20.64
CA PRO A 300 34.02 26.62 21.40
C PRO A 300 33.66 27.17 22.78
N VAL A 301 33.99 26.42 23.84
CA VAL A 301 33.79 26.89 25.21
C VAL A 301 34.49 28.25 25.26
N LEU A 302 33.72 29.33 25.31
CA LEU A 302 34.29 30.65 25.48
C LEU A 302 35.06 30.57 26.81
N PRO A 303 36.35 30.93 26.84
CA PRO A 303 37.08 30.96 28.10
C PRO A 303 36.26 31.77 29.11
N PRO A 304 36.25 31.36 30.39
CA PRO A 304 35.51 32.08 31.41
C PRO A 304 35.89 33.57 31.34
N ALA A 305 34.89 34.45 31.44
CA ALA A 305 35.13 35.88 31.44
C ALA A 305 36.22 36.19 32.48
N PRO A 306 37.26 36.98 32.12
CA PRO A 306 38.31 37.31 33.07
C PRO A 306 37.67 37.96 34.30
N PRO A 307 38.16 37.63 35.51
CA PRO A 307 37.64 38.23 36.73
C PRO A 307 37.68 39.75 36.59
N SER A 308 36.55 40.40 36.86
CA SER A 308 36.47 41.85 36.85
C SER A 308 37.52 42.40 37.85
N PRO A 309 38.33 43.40 37.45
CA PRO A 309 39.25 44.03 38.39
C PRO A 309 38.42 44.62 39.53
N ARG A 310 38.79 44.29 40.78
CA ARG A 310 38.15 44.89 41.95
C ARG A 310 38.37 46.41 41.89
N PRO A 311 37.34 47.23 42.19
CA PRO A 311 37.52 48.67 42.28
C PRO A 311 38.56 48.99 43.36
N PRO A 312 39.43 49.99 43.16
CA PRO A 312 40.47 50.34 44.12
C PRO A 312 39.84 50.80 45.44
N GLY A 313 40.18 50.12 46.54
CA GLY A 313 39.77 50.50 47.91
C GLY A 313 38.91 49.50 48.70
N TRP A 314 38.74 48.26 48.21
CA TRP A 314 38.12 47.14 48.94
C TRP A 314 39.14 46.06 49.31
#